data_AF-A0A6S6SCX2-F1
#
_entry.id   AF-A0A6S6SCX2-F1
#
_cell.length_a   1.000
_cell.length_b   1.000
_cell.length_c   1.000
_cell.angle_alpha   90.00
_cell.angle_beta   90.00
_cell.angle_gamma   90.00
#
_symmetry.space_group_name_H-M   'P 1'
#
loop_
_entity.id
_entity.type
_entity.pdbx_description
1 polymer ?
#
loop_
_entity_poly.entity_id
_entity_poly.type
_entity_poly.pdbx_seq_one_letter_code
_entity_poly.pdbx_strand_id
1 'polypeptide(L)'
;MHDLKKMLTVVAMPWSIGLIFSLIALYFLYKNHTQKAKKHLTISIFWILLISWAPLSNSFLKPLENSYQRLENIPSNTPTN
;
A
#
# COMPACT_ATOMS: atom_id res chain seq x y z
N MET A 1 -12.26 24.01 -1.69
CA MET A 1 -10.85 23.67 -2.03
C MET A 1 -10.20 22.70 -1.02
N HIS A 2 -10.95 22.14 -0.05
CA HIS A 2 -10.42 21.23 0.98
C HIS A 2 -10.67 19.74 0.64
N ASP A 3 -11.75 19.44 -0.07
CA ASP A 3 -12.18 18.06 -0.36
C ASP A 3 -11.37 17.37 -1.46
N LEU A 4 -10.90 18.14 -2.45
CA LEU A 4 -10.09 17.60 -3.55
C LEU A 4 -8.75 17.04 -3.05
N LYS A 5 -8.13 17.72 -2.08
CA LYS A 5 -6.87 17.28 -1.47
C LYS A 5 -7.08 15.97 -0.70
N LYS A 6 -8.22 15.83 -0.01
CA LYS A 6 -8.60 14.65 0.77
C LYS A 6 -8.88 13.44 -0.13
N MET A 7 -9.58 13.64 -1.25
CA MET A 7 -9.76 12.61 -2.28
C MET A 7 -8.43 12.19 -2.88
N LEU A 8 -7.56 13.14 -3.19
CA LEU A 8 -6.22 12.85 -3.71
C LEU A 8 -5.38 12.07 -2.69
N THR A 9 -5.51 12.36 -1.38
CA THR A 9 -4.85 11.60 -0.32
C THR A 9 -5.42 10.19 -0.16
N VAL A 10 -6.74 10.00 -0.25
CA VAL A 10 -7.39 8.67 -0.19
C VAL A 10 -7.04 7.82 -1.41
N VAL A 11 -6.95 8.45 -2.58
CA VAL A 11 -6.50 7.82 -3.82
C VAL A 11 -4.98 7.55 -3.79
N ALA A 12 -4.19 8.47 -3.22
CA ALA A 12 -2.75 8.31 -3.05
C ALA A 12 -2.38 7.37 -1.89
N MET A 13 -3.35 6.89 -1.09
CA MET A 13 -3.06 5.79 -0.17
C MET A 13 -2.58 4.60 -1.01
N PRO A 14 -1.41 4.01 -0.69
CA PRO A 14 -0.76 3.03 -1.53
C PRO A 14 -1.67 1.83 -1.85
N TRP A 15 -2.54 1.48 -0.90
CA TRP A 15 -3.46 0.36 -1.01
C TRP A 15 -4.58 0.61 -2.03
N SER A 16 -5.15 1.82 -2.04
CA SER A 16 -6.28 2.17 -2.91
C SER A 16 -5.86 2.24 -4.37
N ILE A 17 -4.69 2.82 -4.66
CA ILE A 17 -4.25 3.04 -6.04
C ILE A 17 -3.98 1.72 -6.77
N GLY A 18 -3.38 0.74 -6.09
CA GLY A 18 -3.08 -0.57 -6.67
C GLY A 18 -4.35 -1.33 -7.06
N LEU A 19 -5.37 -1.29 -6.20
CA LEU A 19 -6.69 -1.88 -6.43
C LEU A 19 -7.42 -1.24 -7.61
N ILE A 20 -7.43 0.09 -7.69
CA ILE A 20 -8.06 0.82 -8.80
C ILE A 20 -7.36 0.47 -10.13
N PHE A 21 -6.03 0.44 -10.14
CA PHE A 21 -5.26 0.03 -11.32
C PHE A 21 -5.57 -1.41 -11.74
N SER A 22 -5.73 -2.33 -10.79
CA SER A 22 -6.08 -3.73 -11.06
C SER A 22 -7.49 -3.85 -11.67
N LEU A 23 -8.46 -3.10 -11.16
CA LEU A 23 -9.83 -3.06 -11.71
C LEU A 23 -9.86 -2.53 -13.15
N ILE A 24 -9.09 -1.46 -13.42
CA ILE A 24 -8.97 -0.87 -14.77
C ILE A 24 -8.28 -1.86 -15.72
N ALA A 25 -7.23 -2.55 -15.27
CA ALA A 25 -6.55 -3.58 -16.05
C ALA A 25 -7.49 -4.74 -16.39
N LEU A 26 -8.29 -5.18 -15.41
CA LEU A 26 -9.29 -6.25 -15.61
C LEU A 26 -10.39 -5.84 -16.59
N TYR A 27 -10.86 -4.59 -16.51
CA TYR A 27 -11.82 -4.04 -17.48
C TYR A 27 -11.24 -4.01 -18.91
N PHE A 28 -9.97 -3.61 -19.06
CA PHE A 28 -9.27 -3.63 -20.35
C PHE A 28 -9.06 -5.04 -20.90
N LEU A 29 -8.81 -6.02 -20.01
CA LEU A 29 -8.71 -7.42 -20.37
C LEU A 29 -10.06 -7.97 -20.86
N TYR A 30 -11.16 -7.62 -20.19
CA TYR A 30 -12.52 -8.00 -20.59
C TYR A 30 -12.93 -7.43 -21.96
N LYS A 31 -12.46 -6.22 -22.29
CA LYS A 31 -12.65 -5.59 -23.62
C LYS A 31 -11.76 -6.17 -24.73
N ASN A 32 -11.05 -7.29 -24.49
CA ASN A 32 -10.17 -7.97 -25.44
C ASN A 32 -8.99 -7.12 -25.98
N HIS A 33 -8.69 -5.98 -25.33
CA HIS A 33 -7.55 -5.11 -25.66
C HIS A 33 -6.26 -5.64 -24.99
N THR A 34 -5.87 -6.85 -25.37
CA THR A 34 -4.77 -7.63 -24.78
C THR A 34 -3.43 -6.88 -24.71
N GLN A 35 -3.10 -6.08 -25.72
CA GLN A 35 -1.85 -5.29 -25.71
C GLN A 35 -1.80 -4.22 -24.62
N LYS A 36 -2.93 -3.55 -24.35
CA LYS A 36 -3.02 -2.50 -23.31
C LYS A 36 -3.25 -3.10 -21.93
N ALA A 37 -4.01 -4.20 -21.87
CA ALA A 37 -4.28 -4.94 -20.64
C ALA A 37 -3.00 -5.48 -20.01
N LYS A 38 -2.10 -6.10 -20.80
CA LYS A 38 -0.82 -6.62 -20.29
C LYS A 38 0.01 -5.53 -19.61
N LYS A 39 0.13 -4.34 -20.22
CA LYS A 39 0.89 -3.22 -19.64
C LYS A 39 0.30 -2.75 -18.31
N HIS A 40 -1.03 -2.56 -18.24
CA HIS A 40 -1.70 -2.12 -17.01
C HIS A 40 -1.69 -3.19 -15.91
N LEU A 41 -1.73 -4.47 -16.29
CA LEU A 41 -1.66 -5.57 -15.35
C LEU A 41 -0.24 -5.71 -14.78
N THR A 42 0.80 -5.62 -15.61
CA THR A 42 2.20 -5.60 -15.14
C THR A 42 2.47 -4.40 -14.24
N ILE A 43 1.99 -3.20 -14.59
CA ILE A 43 2.22 -2.01 -13.77
C ILE A 43 1.51 -2.13 -12.40
N SER A 44 0.29 -2.69 -12.36
CA SER A 44 -0.46 -2.90 -11.12
C SER A 44 0.24 -3.91 -10.21
N ILE A 45 0.67 -5.06 -10.76
CA ILE A 45 1.40 -6.09 -10.00
C ILE A 45 2.73 -5.52 -9.48
N PHE A 46 3.47 -4.82 -10.34
CA PHE A 46 4.72 -4.19 -9.94
C PHE A 46 4.51 -3.16 -8.81
N TRP A 47 3.43 -2.38 -8.87
CA TRP A 47 3.08 -1.42 -7.84
C TRP A 47 2.75 -2.08 -6.49
N ILE A 48 1.96 -3.16 -6.51
CA ILE A 48 1.62 -3.94 -5.31
C ILE A 48 2.88 -4.58 -4.71
N LEU A 49 3.75 -5.15 -5.55
CA LEU A 49 5.03 -5.71 -5.12
C LEU A 49 5.93 -4.66 -4.47
N LEU A 50 5.99 -3.46 -5.03
CA LEU A 50 6.78 -2.36 -4.49
C LEU A 50 6.31 -1.99 -3.07
N ILE A 51 4.99 -1.86 -2.87
CA ILE A 51 4.38 -1.55 -1.57
C ILE A 51 4.56 -2.70 -0.58
N SER A 52 4.41 -3.94 -1.03
CA SER A 52 4.60 -5.14 -0.22
C SER A 52 6.08 -5.40 0.11
N TRP A 53 7.01 -4.66 -0.49
CA TRP A 53 8.43 -4.87 -0.27
C TRP A 53 8.83 -4.40 1.14
N ALA A 54 9.24 -5.35 1.97
CA ALA A 54 9.61 -5.13 3.37
C ALA A 54 10.56 -3.94 3.63
N PRO A 55 11.64 -3.70 2.86
CA PRO A 55 12.50 -2.55 3.11
C PRO A 55 11.84 -1.20 2.79
N LEU A 56 10.89 -1.16 1.85
CA LEU A 56 10.09 0.05 1.63
C LEU A 56 9.17 0.28 2.83
N SER A 57 8.43 -0.75 3.26
CA SER A 57 7.58 -0.71 4.45
C SER A 57 8.35 -0.28 5.71
N ASN A 58 9.50 -0.90 5.96
CA ASN A 58 10.38 -0.57 7.09
C ASN A 58 10.95 0.85 7.00
N SER A 59 11.16 1.41 5.81
CA SER A 59 11.61 2.80 5.66
C SER A 59 10.52 3.81 6.04
N PHE A 60 9.24 3.48 5.80
CA PHE A 60 8.11 4.27 6.30
C PHE A 60 7.86 4.06 7.80
N LEU A 61 8.13 2.87 8.34
CA LEU A 61 7.97 2.56 9.77
C LEU A 61 9.11 3.15 10.62
N LYS A 62 10.35 3.16 10.15
CA LYS A 62 11.52 3.70 10.88
C LYS A 62 11.33 5.09 11.51
N PRO A 63 10.80 6.13 10.81
CA PRO A 63 10.56 7.43 11.44
C PRO A 63 9.46 7.36 12.52
N LEU A 64 8.51 6.44 12.39
CA LEU A 64 7.44 6.22 13.36
C LEU A 64 7.97 5.45 14.59
N GLU A 65 8.77 4.41 14.38
CA GLU A 65 9.47 3.68 15.45
C GLU A 65 10.45 4.57 16.21
N ASN A 66 11.08 5.54 15.57
CA ASN A 66 11.91 6.52 16.27
C ASN A 66 11.11 7.56 17.05
N SER A 67 9.87 7.84 16.63
CA SER A 67 9.00 8.81 17.32
C SER A 67 8.29 8.22 18.54
N TYR A 68 8.09 6.90 18.56
CA TYR A 68 7.52 6.17 19.69
C TYR A 68 8.58 5.28 20.33
N GLN A 69 9.02 5.62 21.54
CA GLN A 69 9.92 4.74 22.30
C GLN A 69 9.32 3.33 22.37
N ARG A 70 10.07 2.34 21.90
CA ARG A 70 9.74 0.92 22.07
C ARG A 70 9.42 0.70 23.56
N LEU A 71 8.27 0.11 23.86
CA LEU A 71 7.91 -0.38 25.19
C LEU A 71 8.85 -1.54 25.53
N GLU A 72 10.10 -1.23 25.87
CA GLU A 72 11.12 -2.22 26.22
C GLU A 72 10.96 -2.72 27.66
N ASN A 73 10.18 -1.99 28.47
CA ASN A 73 9.75 -2.45 29.78
C ASN A 73 8.37 -3.10 29.68
N ILE A 74 8.35 -4.39 29.37
CA ILE A 74 7.25 -5.24 29.82
C ILE A 74 7.39 -5.34 31.34
N PRO A 75 6.44 -4.83 32.15
CA PRO A 75 6.48 -5.06 33.58
C PRO A 75 6.43 -6.59 33.81
N SER A 76 7.37 -7.10 34.58
CA SER A 76 7.57 -8.52 34.89
C SER A 76 6.43 -9.17 35.70
N ASN A 77 5.26 -8.53 35.76
CA ASN A 77 4.11 -8.95 36.57
C ASN A 77 2.97 -9.58 35.78
N THR A 78 3.16 -9.89 34.49
CA THR A 78 2.17 -10.65 33.72
C THR A 78 2.34 -12.14 34.02
N PRO A 79 1.37 -12.84 34.67
CA PRO A 79 1.45 -14.27 34.85
C PRO A 79 1.28 -14.92 33.48
N THR A 80 2.26 -15.70 33.06
CA THR A 80 2.16 -16.60 31.91
C THR A 80 1.15 -17.69 32.24
N ASN A 81 -0.02 -17.65 31.58
CA ASN A 81 -0.93 -18.78 31.44
C ASN A 81 -0.48 -19.65 30.27
#